data_AF-A0A973W3F2-F1
#
_entry.id   AF-A0A973W3F2-F1
#
_cell.length_a   1.000
_cell.length_b   1.000
_cell.length_c   1.000
_cell.angle_alpha   90.00
_cell.angle_beta   90.00
_cell.angle_gamma   90.00
#
_symmetry.space_group_name_H-M   'P 1'
#
loop_
_entity.id
_entity.type
_entity.pdbx_description
1 polymer ?
#
loop_
_entity_poly.entity_id
_entity_poly.type
_entity_poly.pdbx_seq_one_letter_code
_entity_poly.pdbx_strand_id
1 'polypeptide(L)' 'MKTFRLGSSPMVSAPGMVRWAIAGAKFPRDRKTVANVIAQTWSVPMAAAIKLVTQTVPFTVEGETVVFTA' A
#
# COMPACT_ATOMS: atom_id res chain seq x y z
N MET A 1 3.95 -7.99 -14.64
CA MET A 1 4.00 -6.65 -14.00
C MET A 1 2.68 -5.96 -14.26
N LYS A 2 2.04 -5.46 -13.21
CA LYS A 2 0.83 -4.63 -13.30
C LYS A 2 1.03 -3.35 -12.50
N THR A 3 0.61 -2.22 -13.05
CA THR A 3 0.58 -0.94 -12.34
C THR A 3 -0.70 -0.85 -11.53
N PHE A 4 -0.57 -0.52 -10.25
CA PHE A 4 -1.67 -0.31 -9.32
C PHE A 4 -1.76 1.17 -8.98
N ARG A 5 -2.99 1.67 -8.84
CA ARG A 5 -3.30 3.06 -8.50
C ARG A 5 -4.24 3.08 -7.30
N LEU A 6 -3.73 3.55 -6.17
CA LEU A 6 -4.44 3.57 -4.89
C LEU A 6 -4.92 5.01 -4.69
N GLY A 7 -6.14 5.28 -5.16
CA GLY A 7 -6.76 6.60 -5.02
C GLY A 7 -7.27 6.84 -3.61
N SER A 8 -7.16 8.08 -3.12
CA SER A 8 -7.81 8.48 -1.88
C SER A 8 -9.34 8.54 -2.04
N SER A 9 -10.03 8.44 -0.90
CA SER A 9 -11.46 8.72 -0.77
C SER A 9 -11.68 9.73 0.37
N PRO A 10 -12.89 10.27 0.54
CA PRO A 10 -13.20 11.14 1.69
C PRO A 10 -12.93 10.50 3.05
N MET A 11 -12.93 9.16 3.13
CA MET A 11 -12.70 8.42 4.38
C MET A 11 -11.23 7.99 4.56
N VAL A 12 -10.45 7.88 3.48
CA VAL A 12 -9.10 7.29 3.50
C VAL A 12 -8.16 8.08 2.60
N SER A 13 -7.12 8.69 3.19
CA SER A 13 -5.97 9.21 2.44
C SER A 13 -5.03 8.06 2.06
N ALA A 14 -4.87 7.78 0.76
CA ALA A 14 -3.99 6.73 0.26
C ALA A 14 -2.51 7.00 0.61
N PRO A 15 -1.95 8.22 0.43
CA PRO A 15 -0.59 8.51 0.86
C PRO A 15 -0.38 8.32 2.37
N GLY A 16 -1.35 8.76 3.19
CA GLY A 16 -1.30 8.58 4.64
C GLY A 16 -1.33 7.10 5.06
N MET A 17 -2.28 6.35 4.50
CA MET A 17 -2.48 4.94 4.82
C MET A 17 -1.29 4.07 4.37
N VAL A 18 -0.73 4.32 3.19
CA VAL A 18 0.46 3.60 2.71
C VAL A 18 1.66 3.89 3.61
N ARG A 19 1.88 5.15 4.02
CA ARG A 19 2.96 5.49 4.97
C ARG A 19 2.78 4.80 6.33
N TRP A 20 1.55 4.78 6.86
CA TRP A 20 1.23 4.04 8.08
C TRP A 20 1.53 2.54 7.93
N ALA A 21 1.10 1.93 6.83
CA ALA A 21 1.31 0.51 6.59
C ALA A 21 2.79 0.16 6.42
N ILE A 22 3.59 1.02 5.77
CA ILE A 22 5.05 0.88 5.67
C ILE A 22 5.69 0.91 7.07
N ALA A 23 5.27 1.85 7.92
CA ALA A 23 5.76 1.93 9.29
C ALA A 23 5.41 0.66 10.09
N GLY A 24 4.17 0.18 9.98
CA GLY A 24 3.71 -1.06 10.63
C GLY A 24 4.42 -2.31 10.10
N ALA A 25 4.74 -2.37 8.81
CA ALA A 25 5.40 -3.53 8.20
C ALA A 25 6.85 -3.75 8.66
N LYS A 26 7.45 -2.75 9.34
CA LYS A 26 8.74 -2.87 10.03
C LYS A 26 8.67 -3.87 11.19
N PHE A 27 7.49 -4.08 11.78
CA PHE A 27 7.26 -5.11 12.79
C PHE A 27 6.90 -6.43 12.08
N PRO A 28 7.75 -7.48 12.15
CA PRO A 28 7.54 -8.70 11.37
C PRO A 28 6.19 -9.39 11.63
N ARG A 29 5.66 -9.28 12.85
CA ARG A 29 4.37 -9.85 13.25
C ARG A 29 3.18 -9.14 12.60
N ASP A 30 3.31 -7.84 12.32
CA ASP A 30 2.21 -7.02 11.83
C ASP A 30 2.20 -6.91 10.30
N ARG A 31 3.32 -7.21 9.64
CA ARG A 31 3.51 -7.08 8.19
C ARG A 31 2.35 -7.67 7.37
N LYS A 32 1.90 -8.88 7.69
CA LYS A 32 0.80 -9.52 6.95
C LYS A 32 -0.52 -8.81 7.22
N THR A 33 -0.76 -8.37 8.45
CA THR A 33 -1.99 -7.66 8.82
C THR A 33 -2.08 -6.31 8.13
N VAL A 34 -1.01 -5.50 8.17
CA VAL A 34 -1.00 -4.17 7.52
C VAL A 34 -1.06 -4.27 6.00
N ALA A 35 -0.39 -5.25 5.39
CA ALA A 35 -0.51 -5.52 3.96
C ALA A 35 -1.95 -5.92 3.59
N ASN A 36 -2.63 -6.69 4.44
CA ASN A 36 -4.01 -7.07 4.22
C ASN A 36 -4.96 -5.86 4.27
N VAL A 37 -4.72 -4.87 5.13
CA VAL A 37 -5.48 -3.61 5.13
C VAL A 37 -5.36 -2.91 3.77
N ILE A 38 -4.14 -2.78 3.23
CA ILE A 38 -3.92 -2.19 1.89
C ILE A 38 -4.61 -3.03 0.80
N ALA A 39 -4.44 -4.35 0.84
CA ALA A 39 -5.01 -5.26 -0.14
C ALA A 39 -6.53 -5.14 -0.22
N GLN A 40 -7.21 -5.13 0.93
CA GLN A 40 -8.67 -5.04 0.99
C GLN A 40 -9.19 -3.64 0.63
N THR A 41 -8.51 -2.58 1.08
CA THR A 41 -8.96 -1.20 0.84
C THR A 41 -8.98 -0.84 -0.65
N TRP A 42 -7.99 -1.29 -1.41
CA TRP A 42 -7.87 -0.99 -2.85
C TRP A 42 -8.07 -2.20 -3.77
N SER A 43 -8.54 -3.32 -3.22
CA SER A 43 -8.72 -4.57 -3.97
C SER A 43 -7.48 -4.99 -4.78
N VAL A 44 -6.29 -4.78 -4.22
CA VAL A 44 -5.02 -5.17 -4.85
C VAL A 44 -4.58 -6.55 -4.35
N PRO A 45 -3.89 -7.37 -5.17
CA PRO A 45 -3.41 -8.67 -4.74
C PRO A 45 -2.52 -8.56 -3.49
N MET A 46 -2.71 -9.48 -2.55
CA MET A 46 -1.95 -9.50 -1.29
C MET A 46 -0.43 -9.47 -1.50
N ALA A 47 0.08 -10.18 -2.51
CA ALA A 47 1.49 -10.18 -2.86
C ALA A 47 1.99 -8.80 -3.30
N ALA A 48 1.18 -8.04 -4.04
CA ALA A 48 1.51 -6.67 -4.45
C ALA A 48 1.49 -5.72 -3.25
N ALA A 49 0.51 -5.86 -2.36
CA ALA A 49 0.44 -5.09 -1.12
C ALA A 49 1.66 -5.34 -0.22
N ILE A 50 2.09 -6.60 -0.05
CA ILE A 50 3.31 -6.93 0.70
C ILE A 50 4.52 -6.20 0.12
N LYS A 51 4.75 -6.32 -1.21
CA LYS A 51 5.88 -5.64 -1.87
C LYS A 51 5.87 -4.13 -1.65
N LEU A 52 4.69 -3.50 -1.70
CA LEU A 52 4.52 -2.06 -1.46
C LEU A 52 4.88 -1.71 -0.01
N VAL A 53 4.29 -2.38 0.98
CA VAL A 53 4.49 -2.02 2.40
C VAL A 53 5.87 -2.39 2.92
N THR A 54 6.54 -3.38 2.33
CA THR A 54 7.96 -3.68 2.61
C THR A 54 8.92 -2.86 1.76
N GLN A 55 8.42 -1.93 0.93
CA GLN A 55 9.20 -1.10 0.02
C GLN A 55 10.14 -1.89 -0.89
N THR A 56 9.77 -3.11 -1.26
CA THR A 56 10.50 -3.94 -2.24
C THR A 56 10.28 -3.44 -3.67
N VAL A 57 9.22 -2.65 -3.87
CA VAL A 57 8.98 -1.89 -5.11
C VAL A 57 8.90 -0.40 -4.76
N PRO A 58 9.41 0.49 -5.62
CA PRO A 58 9.21 1.92 -5.45
C PRO A 58 7.73 2.27 -5.68
N PHE A 59 7.29 3.37 -5.09
CA PHE A 59 6.00 3.98 -5.38
C PHE A 59 6.18 5.50 -5.52
N THR A 60 5.26 6.12 -6.23
CA THR A 60 5.15 7.58 -6.33
C THR A 60 3.78 8.03 -5.81
N VAL A 61 3.68 9.33 -5.51
CA VAL A 61 2.42 9.97 -5.15
C VAL A 61 2.08 10.97 -6.26
N GLU A 62 0.96 10.74 -6.94
CA GLU A 62 0.40 11.60 -7.99
C GLU A 62 -0.85 12.27 -7.41
N GLY A 63 -0.69 13.49 -6.87
CA GLY A 63 -1.74 14.17 -6.10
C GLY A 63 -2.12 13.36 -4.86
N GLU A 64 -3.37 12.88 -4.80
CA GLU A 64 -3.87 12.04 -3.71
C GLU A 64 -3.87 10.54 -4.04
N THR A 65 -3.14 10.12 -5.07
CA THR A 65 -3.06 8.72 -5.52
C THR A 65 -1.66 8.15 -5.33
N VAL A 66 -1.54 6.97 -4.72
CA VAL A 66 -0.28 6.21 -4.68
C VAL A 66 -0.19 5.28 -5.89
N VAL A 67 0.93 5.32 -6.61
CA VAL A 67 1.15 4.54 -7.83
C VAL A 67 2.38 3.66 -7.69
N PHE A 68 2.26 2.37 -8.00
CA PHE A 68 3.38 1.43 -7.99
C PHE A 68 3.18 0.28 -8.97
N THR A 69 4.27 -0.41 -9.34
CA THR A 69 4.25 -1.57 -10.25
C THR A 69 4.75 -2.81 -9.52
N ALA A 70 4.00 -3.92 -9.60
CA ALA A 70 4.32 -5.17 -8.90
C ALA A 70 4.06 -6.44 -9.72
#